data_AF-A0AAD4QZX4-F1
#
_entry.id   AF-A0AAD4QZX4-F1
#
_cell.length_a   1.000
_cell.length_b   1.000
_cell.length_c   1.000
_cell.angle_alpha   90.00
_cell.angle_beta   90.00
_cell.angle_gamma   90.00
#
_symmetry.space_group_name_H-M   'P 1'
#
loop_
_entity.id
_entity.type
_entity.pdbx_description
1 polymer ?
#
loop_
_entity_poly.entity_id
_entity_poly.type
_entity_poly.pdbx_seq_one_letter_code
_entity_poly.pdbx_strand_id
1 'polypeptide(L)'
;MWTQPVRHTVENLNIEFLLECAWLLQAISTMAFLIHWQREGFIDLLMAQVIIRTPKKGETPPEEYLKVKRMTRRLMFVCAVLVINFAAIVTTFVMNHVEDWNEPYMGLHRFDFAYAIISIYGFTVFNLTLIIFVVTVQCVLIQLQDFNRKLKAVLSTSIASTDNRLTLPDRLLEMLEMHNKLADKIHLVDSMFRAYTFTSMAFGIPTSVLALIVLIRRRMLLALYYSFNDTACCTFQMLGLTIVPAQIYMEFRSVHNILYRNSALWKNYDARFYQISRTFAKSAMQTNTGITLGGFIPITKSLILSSLSLILPYVMLCLQLHVGTNYITSSNVHQNEMMSDDEPFDKFPVLLWADLLN
;
A
#
# COMPACT_ATOMS: atom_id res chain seq x y z
N MET A 1 3.37 -23.05 -50.38
CA MET A 1 2.35 -23.27 -49.32
C MET A 1 3.04 -23.51 -47.97
N TRP A 2 3.92 -22.60 -47.55
CA TRP A 2 4.63 -22.65 -46.27
C TRP A 2 5.13 -21.25 -45.94
N THR A 3 4.25 -20.40 -45.41
CA THR A 3 4.64 -19.21 -44.66
C THR A 3 3.44 -18.73 -43.85
N GLN A 4 3.65 -18.67 -42.53
CA GLN A 4 2.83 -18.03 -41.48
C GLN A 4 1.74 -18.91 -40.84
N PRO A 5 2.08 -19.46 -39.66
CA PRO A 5 1.41 -19.00 -38.45
C PRO A 5 2.42 -18.79 -37.30
N VAL A 6 3.33 -17.81 -37.45
CA VAL A 6 4.29 -17.45 -36.38
C VAL A 6 4.15 -15.99 -35.95
N ARG A 7 3.31 -15.18 -36.64
CA ARG A 7 3.05 -13.78 -36.25
C ARG A 7 2.03 -13.61 -35.12
N HIS A 8 1.09 -14.55 -34.94
CA HIS A 8 0.06 -14.43 -33.90
C HIS A 8 0.51 -14.82 -32.49
N THR A 9 1.67 -15.48 -32.32
CA THR A 9 2.16 -15.92 -31.00
C THR A 9 2.96 -14.85 -30.25
N VAL A 10 3.44 -13.80 -30.92
CA VAL A 10 4.22 -12.72 -30.29
C VAL A 10 3.39 -11.47 -30.01
N GLU A 11 2.27 -11.27 -30.73
CA GLU A 11 1.41 -10.08 -30.58
C GLU A 11 0.42 -10.14 -29.40
N ASN A 12 0.21 -11.32 -28.81
CA ASN A 12 -0.59 -11.49 -27.59
C ASN A 12 0.31 -11.83 -26.42
N LEU A 13 1.17 -10.89 -25.98
CA LEU A 13 1.71 -10.98 -24.63
C LEU A 13 0.52 -10.89 -23.67
N ASN A 14 0.08 -12.05 -23.18
CA ASN A 14 -1.17 -12.19 -22.44
C ASN A 14 -1.05 -11.33 -21.17
N ILE A 15 -1.76 -10.20 -21.10
CA ILE A 15 -1.70 -9.26 -19.97
C ILE A 15 -1.97 -9.98 -18.63
N GLU A 16 -2.77 -11.03 -18.70
CA GLU A 16 -3.07 -11.94 -17.59
C GLU A 16 -1.82 -12.68 -17.11
N PHE A 17 -1.03 -13.25 -18.01
CA PHE A 17 0.24 -13.89 -17.67
C PHE A 17 1.25 -12.91 -17.08
N LEU A 18 1.31 -11.68 -17.61
CA LEU A 18 2.13 -10.62 -17.03
C LEU A 18 1.70 -10.26 -15.60
N LEU A 19 0.39 -10.19 -15.35
CA LEU A 19 -0.17 -9.91 -14.03
C LEU A 19 0.19 -11.01 -13.03
N GLU A 20 0.08 -12.28 -13.42
CA GLU A 20 0.49 -13.43 -12.61
C GLU A 20 2.00 -13.40 -12.31
N CYS A 21 2.83 -13.12 -13.32
CA CYS A 21 4.28 -12.98 -13.12
C CYS A 21 4.61 -11.84 -12.15
N ALA A 22 3.90 -10.71 -12.24
CA ALA A 22 4.07 -9.58 -11.33
C ALA A 22 3.69 -9.95 -9.89
N TRP A 23 2.58 -10.66 -9.70
CA TRP A 23 2.16 -11.19 -8.39
C TRP A 23 3.19 -12.16 -7.81
N LEU A 24 3.71 -13.09 -8.61
CA LEU A 24 4.71 -14.05 -8.18
C LEU A 24 6.00 -13.35 -7.75
N LEU A 25 6.48 -12.39 -8.54
CA LEU A 25 7.67 -11.61 -8.22
C LEU A 25 7.48 -10.81 -6.92
N GLN A 26 6.29 -10.22 -6.74
CA GLN A 26 5.94 -9.50 -5.51
C GLN A 26 5.89 -10.45 -4.30
N ALA A 27 5.32 -11.64 -4.43
CA ALA A 27 5.28 -12.65 -3.37
C ALA A 27 6.69 -13.13 -3.00
N ILE A 28 7.54 -13.44 -3.98
CA ILE A 28 8.92 -13.87 -3.77
C ILE A 28 9.73 -12.79 -3.06
N SER A 29 9.65 -11.54 -3.53
CA SER A 29 10.36 -10.43 -2.89
C SER A 29 9.92 -10.24 -1.43
N THR A 30 8.61 -10.36 -1.18
CA THR A 30 8.04 -10.24 0.17
C THR A 30 8.48 -11.38 1.09
N MET A 31 8.55 -12.59 0.56
CA MET A 31 9.07 -13.76 1.28
C MET A 31 10.55 -13.58 1.65
N ALA A 32 11.37 -13.05 0.75
CA ALA A 32 12.77 -12.76 1.02
C ALA A 32 12.95 -11.76 2.19
N PHE A 33 12.12 -10.72 2.25
CA PHE A 33 12.10 -9.80 3.40
C PHE A 33 11.68 -10.47 4.69
N LEU A 34 10.65 -11.33 4.65
CA LEU A 34 10.19 -12.04 5.85
C LEU A 34 11.28 -12.96 6.40
N ILE A 35 11.98 -13.71 5.53
CA ILE A 35 13.10 -14.57 5.92
C ILE A 35 14.24 -13.73 6.49
N HIS A 36 14.59 -12.63 5.84
CA HIS A 36 15.61 -11.70 6.34
C HIS A 36 15.24 -11.18 7.73
N TRP A 37 13.98 -10.78 7.94
CA TRP A 37 13.52 -10.29 9.23
C TRP A 37 13.50 -11.34 10.34
N GLN A 38 13.16 -12.58 10.00
CA GLN A 38 13.26 -13.69 10.95
C GLN A 38 14.71 -13.98 11.33
N ARG A 39 15.63 -13.94 10.37
CA ARG A 39 17.04 -14.27 10.59
C ARG A 39 17.77 -13.24 11.46
N GLU A 40 17.42 -11.96 11.31
CA GLU A 40 17.98 -10.87 12.10
C GLU A 40 17.30 -10.70 13.48
N GLY A 41 16.30 -11.54 13.81
CA GLY A 41 15.56 -11.41 15.08
C GLY A 41 14.73 -10.12 15.17
N PHE A 42 14.42 -9.50 14.03
CA PHE A 42 13.73 -8.21 13.96
C PHE A 42 12.32 -8.28 14.54
N ILE A 43 11.64 -9.41 14.38
CA ILE A 43 10.31 -9.62 14.97
C ILE A 43 10.39 -9.53 16.50
N ASP A 44 11.41 -10.11 17.12
CA ASP A 44 11.58 -10.07 18.57
C ASP A 44 11.93 -8.67 19.06
N LEU A 45 12.79 -7.95 18.33
CA LEU A 45 13.11 -6.55 18.62
C LEU A 45 11.86 -5.65 18.55
N LEU A 46 11.03 -5.87 17.54
CA LEU A 46 9.79 -5.12 17.30
C LEU A 46 8.75 -5.43 18.38
N MET A 47 8.59 -6.71 18.76
CA MET A 47 7.75 -7.12 19.88
C MET A 47 8.24 -6.51 21.21
N ALA A 48 9.55 -6.37 21.41
CA ALA A 48 10.13 -5.83 22.63
C ALA A 48 10.02 -4.29 22.74
N GLN A 49 10.21 -3.56 21.63
CA GLN A 49 10.33 -2.09 21.66
C GLN A 49 9.08 -1.34 21.18
N VAL A 50 8.35 -1.91 20.22
CA VAL A 50 7.24 -1.23 19.53
C VAL A 50 5.88 -1.68 20.07
N ILE A 51 5.73 -2.95 20.45
CA ILE A 51 4.45 -3.45 20.93
C ILE A 51 4.19 -2.99 22.37
N ILE A 52 2.98 -2.43 22.55
CA ILE A 52 2.46 -1.99 23.85
C ILE A 52 2.59 -3.15 24.83
N ARG A 53 3.26 -2.90 25.97
CA ARG A 53 3.54 -3.87 27.04
C ARG A 53 2.35 -4.80 27.21
N THR A 54 2.56 -6.08 26.92
CA THR A 54 1.52 -7.10 27.13
C THR A 54 1.15 -7.10 28.61
N PRO A 55 -0.15 -6.97 28.95
CA PRO A 55 -0.58 -6.95 30.33
C PRO A 55 -0.18 -8.27 30.99
N LYS A 56 0.42 -8.20 32.18
CA LYS A 56 0.70 -9.41 32.94
C LYS A 56 -0.61 -10.08 33.34
N LYS A 57 -0.59 -11.40 33.51
CA LYS A 57 -1.78 -12.17 33.91
C LYS A 57 -2.33 -11.61 35.23
N GLY A 58 -3.51 -10.99 35.19
CA GLY A 58 -4.17 -10.35 36.34
C GLY A 58 -4.21 -8.81 36.31
N GLU A 59 -3.47 -8.15 35.41
CA GLU A 59 -3.54 -6.70 35.22
C GLU A 59 -4.63 -6.32 34.21
N THR A 60 -5.29 -5.17 34.44
CA THR A 60 -6.23 -4.62 33.46
C THR A 60 -5.47 -4.18 32.21
N PRO A 61 -5.84 -4.66 31.02
CA PRO A 61 -5.15 -4.31 29.79
C PRO A 61 -5.27 -2.80 29.53
N PRO A 62 -4.17 -2.10 29.18
CA PRO A 62 -4.26 -0.69 28.82
C PRO A 62 -5.15 -0.51 27.58
N GLU A 63 -5.89 0.59 27.52
CA GLU A 63 -6.87 0.86 26.45
C GLU A 63 -6.22 0.83 25.06
N GLU A 64 -4.99 1.32 24.96
CA GLU A 64 -4.19 1.30 23.74
C GLU A 64 -3.95 -0.13 23.22
N TYR A 65 -3.63 -1.07 24.12
CA TYR A 65 -3.43 -2.47 23.78
C TYR A 65 -4.73 -3.10 23.26
N LEU A 66 -5.87 -2.79 23.90
CA LEU A 66 -7.18 -3.25 23.43
C LEU A 66 -7.54 -2.67 22.04
N LYS A 67 -7.17 -1.42 21.76
CA LYS A 67 -7.38 -0.79 20.46
C LYS A 67 -6.56 -1.48 19.38
N VAL A 68 -5.26 -1.71 19.62
CA VAL A 68 -4.38 -2.46 18.71
C VAL A 68 -4.92 -3.88 18.49
N LYS A 69 -5.20 -4.62 19.56
CA LYS A 69 -5.70 -6.01 19.48
C LYS A 69 -6.99 -6.12 18.66
N ARG A 70 -7.94 -5.18 18.84
CA ARG A 70 -9.19 -5.14 18.04
C ARG A 70 -8.90 -4.87 16.57
N MET A 71 -7.99 -3.95 16.27
CA MET A 71 -7.63 -3.65 14.88
C MET A 71 -6.88 -4.81 14.23
N THR A 72 -5.88 -5.40 14.89
CA THR A 72 -5.16 -6.57 14.41
C THR A 72 -6.12 -7.71 14.14
N ARG A 73 -7.11 -7.96 15.01
CA ARG A 73 -8.14 -8.98 14.78
C ARG A 73 -8.97 -8.69 13.52
N ARG A 74 -9.35 -7.43 13.28
CA ARG A 74 -10.08 -7.03 12.07
C ARG A 74 -9.24 -7.21 10.80
N LEU A 75 -7.97 -6.80 10.82
CA LEU A 75 -7.04 -6.98 9.70
C LEU A 75 -6.79 -8.46 9.40
N MET A 76 -6.58 -9.29 10.44
CA MET A 76 -6.44 -10.74 10.29
C MET A 76 -7.72 -11.38 9.74
N PHE A 77 -8.90 -10.92 10.15
CA PHE A 77 -10.17 -11.39 9.59
C PHE A 77 -10.30 -11.04 8.11
N VAL A 78 -10.01 -9.80 7.72
CA VAL A 78 -10.01 -9.36 6.31
C VAL A 78 -9.03 -10.20 5.50
N CYS A 79 -7.82 -10.42 6.00
CA CYS A 79 -6.83 -11.26 5.35
C CYS A 79 -7.29 -12.71 5.20
N ALA A 80 -7.90 -13.30 6.23
CA ALA A 80 -8.43 -14.65 6.15
C ALA A 80 -9.51 -14.75 5.06
N VAL A 81 -10.41 -13.75 4.98
CA VAL A 81 -11.42 -13.69 3.92
C VAL A 81 -10.77 -13.56 2.54
N LEU A 82 -9.76 -12.70 2.37
CA LEU A 82 -9.06 -12.54 1.10
C LEU A 82 -8.33 -13.82 0.68
N VAL A 83 -7.64 -14.49 1.61
CA VAL A 83 -6.92 -15.75 1.34
C VAL A 83 -7.89 -16.88 1.01
N ILE A 84 -8.99 -17.02 1.76
CA ILE A 84 -10.03 -18.01 1.45
C ILE A 84 -10.65 -17.74 0.08
N ASN A 85 -10.92 -16.47 -0.24
CA ASN A 85 -11.47 -16.11 -1.52
C ASN A 85 -10.50 -16.42 -2.66
N PHE A 86 -9.23 -16.03 -2.52
CA PHE A 86 -8.19 -16.33 -3.49
C PHE A 86 -7.99 -17.84 -3.67
N ALA A 87 -7.97 -18.61 -2.58
CA ALA A 87 -7.90 -20.07 -2.65
C ALA A 87 -9.11 -20.68 -3.38
N ALA A 88 -10.32 -20.16 -3.15
CA ALA A 88 -11.50 -20.58 -3.88
C ALA A 88 -11.39 -20.26 -5.39
N ILE A 89 -10.90 -19.07 -5.75
CA ILE A 89 -10.67 -18.66 -7.14
C ILE A 89 -9.69 -19.62 -7.82
N VAL A 90 -8.51 -19.83 -7.22
CA VAL A 90 -7.48 -20.74 -7.75
C VAL A 90 -8.02 -22.17 -7.85
N THR A 91 -8.79 -22.64 -6.88
CA THR A 91 -9.38 -23.98 -6.93
C THR A 91 -10.41 -24.10 -8.05
N THR A 92 -11.28 -23.11 -8.25
CA THR A 92 -12.22 -23.10 -9.38
C THR A 92 -11.52 -23.04 -10.73
N PHE A 93 -10.43 -22.28 -10.82
CA PHE A 93 -9.60 -22.22 -12.03
C PHE A 93 -9.00 -23.58 -12.35
N VAL A 94 -8.36 -24.24 -11.37
CA VAL A 94 -7.78 -25.58 -11.54
C VAL A 94 -8.86 -26.59 -11.92
N MET A 95 -10.00 -26.63 -11.22
CA MET A 95 -11.07 -27.60 -11.50
C MET A 95 -11.70 -27.43 -12.87
N ASN A 96 -11.94 -26.19 -13.33
CA ASN A 96 -12.51 -25.95 -14.66
C ASN A 96 -11.51 -26.30 -15.77
N HIS A 97 -10.21 -26.06 -15.56
CA HIS A 97 -9.18 -26.48 -16.51
C HIS A 97 -8.87 -27.98 -16.40
N VAL A 98 -9.39 -28.69 -15.38
CA VAL A 98 -9.29 -30.16 -15.26
C VAL A 98 -10.16 -30.89 -16.27
N GLU A 99 -11.25 -30.28 -16.73
CA GLU A 99 -12.16 -30.88 -17.70
C GLU A 99 -11.65 -30.75 -19.16
N ASP A 100 -10.84 -29.73 -19.47
CA ASP A 100 -10.26 -29.48 -20.81
C ASP A 100 -8.88 -30.15 -21.03
N TRP A 101 -8.56 -31.21 -20.27
CA TRP A 101 -7.26 -31.91 -20.26
C TRP A 101 -6.80 -32.57 -21.58
N ASN A 102 -7.52 -32.36 -22.67
CA ASN A 102 -7.17 -32.88 -23.99
C ASN A 102 -6.36 -31.91 -24.87
N GLU A 103 -6.23 -30.63 -24.52
CA GLU A 103 -5.37 -29.70 -25.27
C GLU A 103 -4.19 -29.16 -24.43
N PRO A 104 -2.93 -29.35 -24.88
CA PRO A 104 -1.75 -28.97 -24.13
C PRO A 104 -1.51 -27.47 -24.26
N TYR A 105 -2.05 -26.68 -23.34
CA TYR A 105 -1.43 -25.40 -22.99
C TYR A 105 -0.07 -25.71 -22.32
N MET A 106 1.01 -25.61 -23.10
CA MET A 106 2.42 -25.73 -22.68
C MET A 106 2.96 -27.09 -22.18
N GLY A 107 2.26 -28.22 -22.36
CA GLY A 107 2.84 -29.56 -22.16
C GLY A 107 3.33 -29.88 -20.73
N LEU A 108 2.90 -29.11 -19.73
CA LEU A 108 3.38 -29.16 -18.34
C LEU A 108 2.23 -29.44 -17.35
N HIS A 109 1.28 -30.32 -17.71
CA HIS A 109 0.09 -30.69 -16.91
C HIS A 109 0.35 -31.13 -15.45
N ARG A 110 1.60 -31.44 -15.08
CA ARG A 110 1.99 -31.78 -13.69
C ARG A 110 2.31 -30.55 -12.83
N PHE A 111 2.42 -29.36 -13.41
CA PHE A 111 2.82 -28.15 -12.71
C PHE A 111 1.65 -27.27 -12.28
N ASP A 112 0.43 -27.49 -12.79
CA ASP A 112 -0.73 -26.63 -12.46
C ASP A 112 -1.15 -26.74 -10.99
N PHE A 113 -1.10 -27.95 -10.43
CA PHE A 113 -1.33 -28.16 -8.99
C PHE A 113 -0.22 -27.55 -8.12
N ALA A 114 1.03 -27.68 -8.55
CA ALA A 114 2.17 -27.07 -7.86
C ALA A 114 2.09 -25.54 -7.92
N TYR A 115 1.70 -24.99 -9.07
CA TYR A 115 1.45 -23.56 -9.27
C TYR A 115 0.35 -23.05 -8.34
N ALA A 116 -0.79 -23.75 -8.26
CA ALA A 116 -1.88 -23.39 -7.36
C ALA A 116 -1.41 -23.29 -5.89
N ILE A 117 -0.63 -24.28 -5.43
CA ILE A 117 -0.07 -24.28 -4.07
C ILE A 117 0.90 -23.10 -3.88
N ILE A 118 1.83 -22.90 -4.81
CA ILE A 118 2.82 -21.82 -4.74
C ILE A 118 2.12 -20.45 -4.72
N SER A 119 1.10 -20.26 -5.55
CA SER A 119 0.33 -19.01 -5.64
C SER A 119 -0.45 -18.73 -4.36
N ILE A 120 -1.16 -19.73 -3.80
CA ILE A 120 -1.89 -19.57 -2.52
C ILE A 120 -0.92 -19.26 -1.38
N TYR A 121 0.21 -19.97 -1.33
CA TYR A 121 1.23 -19.75 -0.32
C TYR A 121 1.85 -18.35 -0.44
N GLY A 122 2.27 -17.97 -1.66
CA GLY A 122 2.84 -16.66 -1.96
C GLY A 122 1.88 -15.53 -1.61
N PHE A 123 0.61 -15.65 -1.97
CA PHE A 123 -0.43 -14.68 -1.63
C PHE A 123 -0.64 -14.57 -0.12
N THR A 124 -0.61 -15.70 0.61
CA THR A 124 -0.75 -15.73 2.07
C THR A 124 0.43 -15.03 2.75
N VAL A 125 1.67 -15.35 2.34
CA VAL A 125 2.90 -14.73 2.87
C VAL A 125 2.91 -13.24 2.57
N PHE A 126 2.49 -12.85 1.36
CA PHE A 126 2.40 -11.46 0.96
C PHE A 126 1.46 -10.66 1.88
N ASN A 127 0.22 -11.14 2.07
CA ASN A 127 -0.77 -10.47 2.92
C ASN A 127 -0.33 -10.45 4.40
N LEU A 128 0.24 -11.53 4.90
CA LEU A 128 0.75 -11.60 6.28
C LEU A 128 1.83 -10.54 6.53
N THR A 129 2.76 -10.39 5.58
CA THR A 129 3.85 -9.42 5.69
C THR A 129 3.33 -7.99 5.67
N LEU A 130 2.36 -7.70 4.80
CA LEU A 130 1.67 -6.40 4.77
C LEU A 130 0.96 -6.11 6.10
N ILE A 131 0.32 -7.10 6.73
CA ILE A 131 -0.32 -6.94 8.04
C ILE A 131 0.71 -6.65 9.12
N ILE A 132 1.84 -7.37 9.15
CA ILE A 132 2.92 -7.12 10.11
C ILE A 132 3.38 -5.67 9.99
N PHE A 133 3.60 -5.19 8.77
CA PHE A 133 3.93 -3.79 8.51
C PHE A 133 2.84 -2.84 9.04
N VAL A 134 1.60 -2.99 8.59
CA VAL A 134 0.48 -2.09 8.96
C VAL A 134 0.25 -2.05 10.48
N VAL A 135 0.27 -3.21 11.14
CA VAL A 135 0.08 -3.31 12.59
C VAL A 135 1.22 -2.63 13.33
N THR A 136 2.46 -2.82 12.90
CA THR A 136 3.64 -2.18 13.52
C THR A 136 3.56 -0.67 13.44
N VAL A 137 3.30 -0.16 12.24
CA VAL A 137 3.17 1.28 11.97
C VAL A 137 2.01 1.85 12.78
N GLN A 138 0.87 1.16 12.86
CA GLN A 138 -0.26 1.62 13.67
C GLN A 138 0.06 1.63 15.17
N CYS A 139 0.84 0.67 15.69
CA CYS A 139 1.23 0.67 17.11
C CYS A 139 1.97 1.96 17.47
N VAL A 140 2.90 2.38 16.62
CA VAL A 140 3.61 3.66 16.77
C VAL A 140 2.66 4.85 16.66
N LEU A 141 1.72 4.81 15.70
CA LEU A 141 0.72 5.86 15.55
C LEU A 141 -0.15 6.04 16.80
N ILE A 142 -0.59 4.94 17.43
CA ILE A 142 -1.40 5.00 18.66
C ILE A 142 -0.59 5.58 19.82
N GLN A 143 0.68 5.19 19.98
CA GLN A 143 1.57 5.78 20.98
C GLN A 143 1.74 7.29 20.77
N LEU A 144 1.86 7.74 19.52
CA LEU A 144 1.99 9.14 19.16
C LEU A 144 0.69 9.94 19.41
N GLN A 145 -0.46 9.35 19.09
CA GLN A 145 -1.75 9.94 19.42
C GLN A 145 -1.95 10.08 20.93
N ASP A 146 -1.52 9.09 21.71
CA ASP A 146 -1.61 9.14 23.15
C ASP A 146 -0.68 10.21 23.74
N PHE A 147 0.55 10.29 23.24
CA PHE A 147 1.49 11.37 23.55
C PHE A 147 0.88 12.75 23.26
N ASN A 148 0.29 12.94 22.08
CA ASN A 148 -0.34 14.20 21.69
C ASN A 148 -1.52 14.57 22.61
N ARG A 149 -2.29 13.58 23.10
CA ARG A 149 -3.35 13.80 24.09
C ARG A 149 -2.78 14.22 25.44
N LYS A 150 -1.75 13.54 25.93
CA LYS A 150 -1.05 13.87 27.19
C LYS A 150 -0.44 15.27 27.14
N LEU A 151 0.23 15.63 26.04
CA LEU A 151 0.80 16.96 25.84
C LEU A 151 -0.29 18.05 25.90
N LYS A 152 -1.42 17.86 25.21
CA LYS A 152 -2.55 18.80 25.28
C LYS A 152 -3.08 18.94 26.71
N ALA A 153 -3.21 17.84 27.45
CA ALA A 153 -3.71 17.85 28.81
C ALA A 153 -2.78 18.60 29.79
N VAL A 154 -1.47 18.39 29.68
CA VAL A 154 -0.45 19.12 30.47
C VAL A 154 -0.50 20.62 30.16
N LEU A 155 -0.61 20.96 28.89
CA LEU A 155 -0.66 22.34 28.42
C LEU A 155 -1.99 23.04 28.74
N SER A 156 -3.09 22.32 28.93
CA SER A 156 -4.37 22.90 29.35
C SER A 156 -4.48 23.06 30.87
N THR A 157 -3.92 22.11 31.64
CA THR A 157 -3.92 22.18 33.12
C THR A 157 -3.00 23.29 33.66
N SER A 158 -1.93 23.63 32.94
CA SER A 158 -1.03 24.73 33.31
C SER A 158 -1.70 26.12 33.26
N ILE A 159 -2.81 26.25 32.54
CA ILE A 159 -3.58 27.50 32.40
C ILE A 159 -4.43 27.75 33.65
N ALA A 160 -4.82 26.69 34.37
CA ALA A 160 -5.83 26.75 35.43
C ALA A 160 -5.27 27.04 36.84
N SER A 161 -3.98 26.86 37.09
CA SER A 161 -3.41 27.00 38.45
C SER A 161 -2.02 27.62 38.44
N THR A 162 -1.82 28.66 39.25
CA THR A 162 -0.57 29.42 39.40
C THR A 162 0.58 28.58 39.95
N ASP A 163 0.29 27.57 40.77
CA ASP A 163 1.27 26.69 41.44
C ASP A 163 1.93 25.69 40.46
N ASN A 164 1.19 25.25 39.43
CA ASN A 164 1.71 24.35 38.38
C ASN A 164 2.68 25.04 37.40
N ARG A 165 2.91 26.36 37.49
CA ARG A 165 3.84 27.06 36.60
C ARG A 165 5.30 26.76 36.90
N LEU A 166 5.64 26.48 38.16
CA LEU A 166 7.01 26.15 38.57
C LEU A 166 7.43 24.75 38.10
N THR A 167 6.49 23.80 38.01
CA THR A 167 6.73 22.41 37.59
C THR A 167 6.49 22.17 36.09
N LEU A 168 5.93 23.16 35.38
CA LEU A 168 5.65 23.08 33.96
C LEU A 168 6.90 22.89 33.09
N PRO A 169 8.02 23.60 33.31
CA PRO A 169 9.24 23.40 32.53
C PRO A 169 9.78 21.97 32.65
N ASP A 170 9.77 21.40 33.86
CA ASP A 170 10.25 20.04 34.10
C ASP A 170 9.35 18.99 33.44
N ARG A 171 8.02 19.17 33.51
CA ARG A 171 7.07 18.32 32.77
C ARG A 171 7.23 18.44 31.26
N LEU A 172 7.52 19.63 30.74
CA LEU A 172 7.74 19.83 29.31
C LEU A 172 9.04 19.16 28.86
N LEU A 173 10.07 19.17 29.71
CA LEU A 173 11.34 18.48 29.48
C LEU A 173 11.16 16.96 29.47
N GLU A 174 10.35 16.41 30.38
CA GLU A 174 9.95 15.00 30.38
C GLU A 174 9.19 14.63 29.09
N MET A 175 8.26 15.49 28.65
CA MET A 175 7.53 15.30 27.39
C MET A 175 8.45 15.36 26.17
N LEU A 176 9.47 16.22 26.18
CA LEU A 176 10.50 16.27 25.15
C LEU A 176 11.32 14.98 25.11
N GLU A 177 11.74 14.45 26.26
CA GLU A 177 12.46 13.18 26.33
C GLU A 177 11.61 12.01 25.80
N MET A 178 10.32 11.97 26.16
CA MET A 178 9.38 10.99 25.62
C MET A 178 9.19 11.14 24.10
N HIS A 179 9.14 12.37 23.58
CA HIS A 179 9.07 12.62 22.15
C HIS A 179 10.30 12.10 21.41
N ASN A 180 11.50 12.31 21.96
CA ASN A 180 12.75 11.80 21.38
C ASN A 180 12.77 10.27 21.37
N LYS A 181 12.38 9.62 22.47
CA LYS A 181 12.23 8.15 22.52
C LYS A 181 11.24 7.63 21.48
N LEU A 182 10.18 8.38 21.20
CA LEU A 182 9.20 8.01 20.18
C LEU A 182 9.73 8.24 18.75
N ALA A 183 10.53 9.29 18.55
CA ALA A 183 11.25 9.51 17.29
C ALA A 183 12.22 8.36 17.00
N ASP A 184 12.97 7.88 18.01
CA ASP A 184 13.87 6.73 17.87
C ASP A 184 13.10 5.47 17.46
N LYS A 185 11.91 5.22 18.02
CA LYS A 185 11.04 4.12 17.59
C LYS A 185 10.56 4.28 16.14
N ILE A 186 10.22 5.50 15.71
CA ILE A 186 9.85 5.77 14.32
C ILE A 186 11.03 5.49 13.39
N HIS A 187 12.24 5.91 13.76
CA HIS A 187 13.46 5.64 12.99
C HIS A 187 13.80 4.16 12.92
N LEU A 188 13.59 3.41 14.00
CA LEU A 188 13.75 1.96 14.00
C LEU A 188 12.78 1.31 13.00
N VAL A 189 11.49 1.65 13.08
CA VAL A 189 10.47 1.12 12.16
C VAL A 189 10.77 1.53 10.72
N ASP A 190 11.17 2.77 10.47
CA ASP A 190 11.60 3.23 9.15
C ASP A 190 12.77 2.39 8.64
N SER A 191 13.85 2.26 9.42
CA SER A 191 15.04 1.50 9.02
C SER A 191 14.72 0.04 8.68
N MET A 192 13.82 -0.59 9.42
CA MET A 192 13.43 -1.98 9.20
C MET A 192 12.62 -2.18 7.92
N PHE A 193 11.68 -1.27 7.64
CA PHE A 193 10.75 -1.42 6.52
C PHE A 193 11.12 -0.62 5.28
N ARG A 194 12.15 0.23 5.32
CA ARG A 194 12.55 1.13 4.22
C ARG A 194 12.71 0.42 2.87
N ALA A 195 13.44 -0.70 2.87
CA ALA A 195 13.67 -1.47 1.64
C ALA A 195 12.40 -2.21 1.19
N TYR A 196 11.60 -2.71 2.14
CA TYR A 196 10.34 -3.37 1.87
C TYR A 196 9.31 -2.40 1.27
N THR A 197 9.07 -1.24 1.87
CA THR A 197 8.11 -0.25 1.36
C THR A 197 8.49 0.23 -0.04
N PHE A 198 9.77 0.43 -0.30
CA PHE A 198 10.27 0.77 -1.63
C PHE A 198 9.98 -0.34 -2.65
N THR A 199 10.40 -1.56 -2.33
CA THR A 199 10.26 -2.72 -3.24
C THR A 199 8.79 -3.06 -3.49
N SER A 200 7.97 -3.04 -2.44
CA SER A 200 6.54 -3.32 -2.53
C SER A 200 5.76 -2.23 -3.28
N MET A 201 6.20 -0.96 -3.25
CA MET A 201 5.62 0.07 -4.13
C MET A 201 6.11 -0.05 -5.57
N ALA A 202 7.40 -0.38 -5.76
CA ALA A 202 7.99 -0.55 -7.09
C ALA A 202 7.30 -1.67 -7.88
N PHE A 203 6.93 -2.77 -7.21
CA PHE A 203 6.12 -3.83 -7.83
C PHE A 203 4.62 -3.56 -7.76
N GLY A 204 4.12 -2.96 -6.68
CA GLY A 204 2.68 -2.72 -6.49
C GLY A 204 2.08 -1.76 -7.52
N ILE A 205 2.80 -0.73 -7.97
CA ILE A 205 2.30 0.22 -8.97
C ILE A 205 2.05 -0.47 -10.33
N PRO A 206 3.05 -1.15 -10.95
CA PRO A 206 2.83 -1.92 -12.17
C PRO A 206 1.73 -2.99 -12.03
N THR A 207 1.70 -3.74 -10.93
CA THR A 207 0.66 -4.76 -10.69
C THR A 207 -0.74 -4.13 -10.63
N SER A 208 -0.88 -2.97 -9.97
CA SER A 208 -2.15 -2.23 -9.89
C SER A 208 -2.63 -1.78 -11.27
N VAL A 209 -1.71 -1.30 -12.12
CA VAL A 209 -2.01 -0.91 -13.52
C VAL A 209 -2.50 -2.12 -14.31
N LEU A 210 -1.77 -3.23 -14.26
CA LEU A 210 -2.13 -4.45 -14.97
C LEU A 210 -3.49 -5.00 -14.51
N ALA A 211 -3.73 -5.02 -13.20
CA ALA A 211 -5.01 -5.44 -12.62
C ALA A 211 -6.18 -4.57 -13.11
N LEU A 212 -6.00 -3.24 -13.17
CA LEU A 212 -7.03 -2.32 -13.66
C LEU A 212 -7.31 -2.52 -15.15
N ILE A 213 -6.28 -2.75 -15.97
CA ILE A 213 -6.44 -3.04 -17.40
C ILE A 213 -7.22 -4.33 -17.60
N VAL A 214 -6.87 -5.41 -16.87
CA VAL A 214 -7.58 -6.68 -16.93
C VAL A 214 -9.04 -6.49 -16.53
N LEU A 215 -9.32 -5.76 -15.44
CA LEU A 215 -10.67 -5.46 -14.98
C LEU A 215 -11.52 -4.75 -16.05
N ILE A 216 -10.97 -3.75 -16.73
CA ILE A 216 -11.68 -2.98 -17.76
C ILE A 216 -11.94 -3.83 -19.03
N ARG A 217 -11.08 -4.79 -19.34
CA ARG A 217 -11.21 -5.64 -20.54
C ARG A 217 -12.22 -6.78 -20.39
N ARG A 218 -12.54 -7.21 -19.17
CA ARG A 218 -13.47 -8.34 -18.94
C ARG A 218 -14.92 -7.93 -19.20
N ARG A 219 -15.63 -8.75 -19.98
CA ARG A 219 -17.08 -8.60 -20.23
C ARG A 219 -17.94 -9.63 -19.48
N MET A 220 -17.36 -10.76 -19.07
CA MET A 220 -18.07 -11.84 -18.38
C MET A 220 -18.10 -11.59 -16.86
N LEU A 221 -19.26 -11.77 -16.21
CA LEU A 221 -19.45 -11.50 -14.77
C LEU A 221 -18.48 -12.29 -13.88
N LEU A 222 -18.23 -13.56 -14.18
CA LEU A 222 -17.29 -14.39 -13.41
C LEU A 222 -15.86 -13.88 -13.53
N ALA A 223 -15.42 -13.53 -14.74
CA ALA A 223 -14.09 -12.98 -14.98
C ALA A 223 -13.94 -11.57 -14.37
N LEU A 224 -15.03 -10.79 -14.33
CA LEU A 224 -15.08 -9.49 -13.67
C LEU A 224 -14.96 -9.65 -12.15
N TYR A 225 -15.58 -10.66 -11.56
CA TYR A 225 -15.43 -10.98 -10.13
C TYR A 225 -13.97 -11.29 -9.76
N TYR A 226 -13.28 -12.12 -10.55
CA TYR A 226 -11.86 -12.42 -10.33
C TYR A 226 -10.98 -11.18 -10.45
N SER A 227 -11.15 -10.41 -11.54
CA SER A 227 -10.36 -9.20 -11.78
C SER A 227 -10.62 -8.11 -10.75
N PHE A 228 -11.85 -8.05 -10.21
CA PHE A 228 -12.22 -7.13 -9.13
C PHE A 228 -11.49 -7.50 -7.85
N ASN A 229 -11.37 -8.79 -7.52
CA ASN A 229 -10.63 -9.23 -6.34
C ASN A 229 -9.15 -8.81 -6.43
N ASP A 230 -8.50 -9.03 -7.57
CA ASP A 230 -7.10 -8.65 -7.77
C ASP A 230 -6.90 -7.14 -7.63
N THR A 231 -7.79 -6.35 -8.23
CA THR A 231 -7.78 -4.89 -8.14
C THR A 231 -8.01 -4.40 -6.71
N ALA A 232 -8.94 -5.03 -5.98
CA ALA A 232 -9.21 -4.72 -4.58
C ALA A 232 -7.99 -5.04 -3.70
N CYS A 233 -7.32 -6.16 -3.93
CA CYS A 233 -6.10 -6.53 -3.23
C CYS A 233 -4.96 -5.53 -3.48
N CYS A 234 -4.73 -5.14 -4.74
CA CYS A 234 -3.74 -4.12 -5.09
C CYS A 234 -4.06 -2.77 -4.44
N THR A 235 -5.33 -2.38 -4.45
CA THR A 235 -5.79 -1.13 -3.82
C THR A 235 -5.57 -1.17 -2.31
N PHE A 236 -5.94 -2.28 -1.65
CA PHE A 236 -5.73 -2.46 -0.22
C PHE A 236 -4.26 -2.39 0.15
N GLN A 237 -3.38 -3.05 -0.62
CA GLN A 237 -1.93 -2.96 -0.46
C GLN A 237 -1.44 -1.51 -0.55
N MET A 238 -1.80 -0.80 -1.62
CA MET A 238 -1.36 0.58 -1.83
C MET A 238 -1.84 1.51 -0.72
N LEU A 239 -3.09 1.35 -0.26
CA LEU A 239 -3.62 2.10 0.88
C LEU A 239 -2.90 1.77 2.18
N GLY A 240 -2.64 0.48 2.45
CA GLY A 240 -1.91 0.04 3.64
C GLY A 240 -0.46 0.56 3.69
N LEU A 241 0.24 0.53 2.55
CA LEU A 241 1.61 1.02 2.43
C LEU A 241 1.73 2.55 2.51
N THR A 242 0.64 3.29 2.29
CA THR A 242 0.71 4.75 2.16
C THR A 242 -0.04 5.53 3.23
N ILE A 243 -1.28 5.16 3.55
CA ILE A 243 -2.13 5.93 4.48
C ILE A 243 -1.56 5.90 5.89
N VAL A 244 -1.18 4.71 6.36
CA VAL A 244 -0.76 4.52 7.76
C VAL A 244 0.55 5.26 8.04
N PRO A 245 1.61 5.14 7.21
CA PRO A 245 2.80 5.99 7.32
C PRO A 245 2.53 7.49 7.25
N ALA A 246 1.64 7.92 6.32
CA ALA A 246 1.30 9.33 6.17
C ALA A 246 0.62 9.91 7.42
N GLN A 247 -0.16 9.11 8.15
CA GLN A 247 -0.76 9.53 9.41
C GLN A 247 0.29 9.74 10.51
N ILE A 248 1.33 8.90 10.58
CA ILE A 248 2.44 9.11 11.54
C ILE A 248 3.10 10.46 11.31
N TYR A 249 3.43 10.76 10.05
CA TYR A 249 4.07 12.03 9.70
C TYR A 249 3.22 13.25 10.13
N MET A 250 1.91 13.18 9.90
CA MET A 250 0.98 14.24 10.29
C MET A 250 0.87 14.39 11.82
N GLU A 251 0.72 13.29 12.54
CA GLU A 251 0.60 13.29 14.00
C GLU A 251 1.90 13.75 14.68
N PHE A 252 3.06 13.39 14.13
CA PHE A 252 4.37 13.79 14.65
C PHE A 252 4.53 15.30 14.55
N ARG A 253 4.19 15.86 13.38
CA ARG A 253 4.24 17.31 13.15
C ARG A 253 3.15 18.07 13.90
N SER A 254 2.06 17.41 14.30
CA SER A 254 0.98 18.06 15.05
C SER A 254 1.43 18.59 16.41
N VAL A 255 2.49 18.02 17.00
CA VAL A 255 3.14 18.50 18.24
C VAL A 255 3.53 19.97 18.12
N HIS A 256 4.12 20.36 16.99
CA HIS A 256 4.47 21.75 16.71
C HIS A 256 3.24 22.67 16.78
N ASN A 257 2.15 22.27 16.12
CA ASN A 257 0.91 23.05 16.12
C ASN A 257 0.29 23.14 17.52
N ILE A 258 0.38 22.08 18.33
CA ILE A 258 -0.11 22.06 19.71
C ILE A 258 0.65 23.08 20.58
N LEU A 259 1.98 23.13 20.44
CA LEU A 259 2.84 24.07 21.18
C LEU A 259 2.58 25.52 20.75
N TYR A 260 2.54 25.80 19.46
CA TYR A 260 2.35 27.17 18.95
C TYR A 260 0.93 27.71 19.16
N ARG A 261 -0.11 26.87 19.05
CA ARG A 261 -1.50 27.32 19.19
C ARG A 261 -1.89 27.68 20.62
N ASN A 262 -1.10 27.28 21.62
CA ASN A 262 -1.38 27.60 23.00
C ASN A 262 -1.00 29.07 23.30
N SER A 263 -1.95 29.99 23.18
CA SER A 263 -1.73 31.43 23.42
C SER A 263 -1.39 31.76 24.87
N ALA A 264 -1.84 30.96 25.84
CA ALA A 264 -1.52 31.14 27.25
C ALA A 264 -0.03 30.90 27.54
N LEU A 265 0.61 30.10 26.69
CA LEU A 265 2.03 29.73 26.68
C LEU A 265 2.91 30.93 26.29
N TRP A 266 2.49 31.71 25.29
CA TRP A 266 3.26 32.82 24.74
C TRP A 266 3.01 34.16 25.46
N LYS A 267 1.86 34.31 26.12
CA LYS A 267 1.42 35.58 26.74
C LYS A 267 2.23 36.00 27.96
N ASN A 268 2.73 35.04 28.75
CA ASN A 268 3.58 35.32 29.92
C ASN A 268 4.99 34.83 29.63
N TYR A 269 5.92 35.76 29.46
CA TYR A 269 7.30 35.44 29.08
C TYR A 269 8.05 34.77 30.25
N ASP A 270 8.44 33.51 30.07
CA ASP A 270 9.40 32.81 30.90
C ASP A 270 10.51 32.26 29.99
N ALA A 271 11.74 32.71 30.22
CA ALA A 271 12.90 32.40 29.39
C ALA A 271 13.21 30.89 29.34
N ARG A 272 13.08 30.16 30.46
CA ARG A 272 13.39 28.72 30.49
C ARG A 272 12.37 27.94 29.66
N PHE A 273 11.11 28.27 29.87
CA PHE A 273 10.01 27.60 29.20
C PHE A 273 9.96 27.90 27.69
N TYR A 274 10.28 29.13 27.28
CA TYR A 274 10.43 29.50 25.87
C TYR A 274 11.57 28.73 25.20
N GLN A 275 12.72 28.57 25.87
CA GLN A 275 13.83 27.80 25.33
C GLN A 275 13.46 26.32 25.14
N ILE A 276 12.84 25.68 26.13
CA ILE A 276 12.42 24.28 26.01
C ILE A 276 11.36 24.13 24.92
N SER A 277 10.34 25.00 24.90
CA SER A 277 9.27 24.96 23.90
C SER A 277 9.79 25.17 22.48
N ARG A 278 10.76 26.09 22.28
CA ARG A 278 11.41 26.32 20.99
C ARG A 278 12.26 25.13 20.55
N THR A 279 13.03 24.55 21.48
CA THR A 279 13.81 23.33 21.21
C THR A 279 12.89 22.17 20.84
N PHE A 280 11.80 22.01 21.57
CA PHE A 280 10.81 20.96 21.33
C PHE A 280 10.09 21.16 19.99
N ALA A 281 9.67 22.38 19.68
CA ALA A 281 9.06 22.69 18.40
C ALA A 281 10.02 22.50 17.21
N LYS A 282 11.32 22.76 17.40
CA LYS A 282 12.37 22.48 16.42
C LYS A 282 12.60 20.96 16.26
N SER A 283 12.58 20.21 17.36
CA SER A 283 12.68 18.74 17.34
C SER A 283 11.51 18.11 16.58
N ALA A 284 10.28 18.58 16.82
CA ALA A 284 9.09 18.12 16.13
C ALA A 284 9.05 18.48 14.62
N MET A 285 9.94 19.39 14.18
CA MET A 285 10.07 19.82 12.78
C MET A 285 11.34 19.28 12.10
N GLN A 286 12.04 18.34 12.72
CA GLN A 286 13.22 17.73 12.10
C GLN A 286 12.86 17.13 10.73
N THR A 287 13.63 17.50 9.71
CA THR A 287 13.53 16.91 8.38
C THR A 287 13.96 15.45 8.47
N ASN A 288 13.12 14.52 7.97
CA ASN A 288 13.26 13.05 8.03
C ASN A 288 12.64 12.31 9.24
N THR A 289 11.83 12.97 10.08
CA THR A 289 11.03 12.24 11.07
C THR A 289 9.75 11.69 10.44
N GLY A 290 9.78 10.43 10.02
CA GLY A 290 8.68 9.72 9.40
C GLY A 290 9.15 8.44 8.72
N ILE A 291 8.21 7.63 8.23
CA ILE A 291 8.54 6.47 7.41
C ILE A 291 8.80 6.96 5.99
N THR A 292 9.93 6.55 5.46
CA THR A 292 10.49 6.94 4.17
C THR A 292 10.33 5.83 3.14
N LEU A 293 10.21 6.23 1.89
CA LEU A 293 10.29 5.35 0.73
C LEU A 293 11.77 5.22 0.36
N GLY A 294 12.39 4.08 0.66
CA GLY A 294 13.79 3.81 0.29
C GLY A 294 14.82 4.75 0.93
N GLY A 295 14.44 5.58 1.91
CA GLY A 295 15.31 6.59 2.51
C GLY A 295 15.32 7.92 1.78
N PHE A 296 14.58 8.06 0.68
CA PHE A 296 14.62 9.25 -0.17
C PHE A 296 13.51 10.25 0.14
N ILE A 297 12.27 9.77 0.32
CA ILE A 297 11.09 10.63 0.39
C ILE A 297 10.18 10.16 1.54
N PRO A 298 9.76 11.01 2.49
CA PRO A 298 8.78 10.63 3.50
C PRO A 298 7.44 10.31 2.83
N ILE A 299 6.80 9.23 3.27
CA ILE A 299 5.48 8.84 2.75
C ILE A 299 4.45 9.86 3.27
N THR A 300 3.92 10.67 2.36
CA THR A 300 2.94 11.72 2.67
C THR A 300 1.66 11.53 1.86
N LYS A 301 0.59 12.26 2.23
CA LYS A 301 -0.68 12.27 1.48
C LYS A 301 -0.48 12.67 0.02
N SER A 302 0.48 13.55 -0.28
CA SER A 302 0.79 13.96 -1.64
C SER A 302 1.33 12.80 -2.47
N LEU A 303 2.13 11.91 -1.88
CA LEU A 303 2.64 10.72 -2.57
C LEU A 303 1.51 9.75 -2.95
N ILE A 304 0.48 9.62 -2.11
CA ILE A 304 -0.73 8.84 -2.40
C ILE A 304 -1.41 9.38 -3.65
N LEU A 305 -1.65 10.70 -3.66
CA LEU A 305 -2.34 11.35 -4.76
C LEU A 305 -1.54 11.25 -6.06
N SER A 306 -0.22 11.44 -6.02
CA SER A 306 0.66 11.27 -7.17
C SER A 306 0.66 9.84 -7.69
N SER A 307 0.64 8.83 -6.81
CA SER A 307 0.60 7.43 -7.23
C SER A 307 -0.72 7.10 -7.94
N LEU A 308 -1.85 7.53 -7.37
CA LEU A 308 -3.17 7.37 -7.99
C LEU A 308 -3.29 8.15 -9.31
N SER A 309 -2.76 9.38 -9.35
CA SER A 309 -2.78 10.21 -10.55
C SER A 309 -1.79 9.76 -11.61
N LEU A 310 -0.90 8.80 -11.33
CA LEU A 310 -0.02 8.18 -12.33
C LEU A 310 -0.65 6.91 -12.89
N ILE A 311 -1.30 6.11 -12.03
CA ILE A 311 -1.98 4.87 -12.43
C ILE A 311 -3.11 5.19 -13.43
N LEU A 312 -3.98 6.17 -13.15
CA LEU A 312 -5.14 6.46 -13.99
C LEU A 312 -4.77 6.92 -15.42
N PRO A 313 -3.89 7.92 -15.63
CA PRO A 313 -3.50 8.32 -16.98
C PRO A 313 -2.70 7.25 -17.71
N TYR A 314 -1.88 6.47 -16.98
CA TYR A 314 -1.13 5.39 -17.60
C TYR A 314 -2.05 4.27 -18.09
N VAL A 315 -3.06 3.89 -17.31
CA VAL A 315 -4.10 2.95 -17.77
C VAL A 315 -4.85 3.51 -18.97
N MET A 316 -5.23 4.80 -18.94
CA MET A 316 -5.92 5.43 -20.06
C MET A 316 -5.05 5.44 -21.33
N LEU A 317 -3.76 5.72 -21.20
CA LEU A 317 -2.79 5.65 -22.30
C LEU A 317 -2.69 4.22 -22.86
N CYS A 318 -2.56 3.21 -22.01
CA CYS A 318 -2.51 1.81 -22.41
C CYS A 318 -3.78 1.38 -23.15
N LEU A 319 -4.96 1.83 -22.70
CA LEU A 319 -6.23 1.55 -23.36
C LEU A 319 -6.30 2.24 -24.73
N GLN A 320 -5.92 3.51 -24.83
CA GLN A 320 -5.89 4.25 -26.09
C GLN A 320 -4.91 3.64 -27.11
N LEU A 321 -3.72 3.23 -26.68
CA LEU A 321 -2.74 2.56 -27.54
C LEU A 321 -3.25 1.19 -28.02
N HIS A 322 -3.97 0.45 -27.18
CA HIS A 322 -4.58 -0.82 -27.57
C HIS A 322 -5.70 -0.62 -28.60
N VAL A 323 -6.54 0.41 -28.42
CA VAL A 323 -7.57 0.76 -29.41
C VAL A 323 -6.92 1.20 -30.72
N GLY A 324 -5.93 2.08 -30.68
CA GLY A 324 -5.23 2.58 -31.87
C GLY A 324 -4.52 1.49 -32.68
N THR A 325 -3.92 0.49 -32.01
CA THR A 325 -3.29 -0.65 -32.69
C THR A 325 -4.30 -1.56 -33.38
N ASN A 326 -5.46 -1.81 -32.77
CA ASN A 326 -6.54 -2.60 -33.37
C ASN A 326 -7.17 -1.90 -34.60
N TYR A 327 -7.18 -0.57 -34.64
CA TYR A 327 -7.65 0.20 -35.80
C TYR A 327 -6.66 0.17 -36.97
N ILE A 328 -5.35 0.19 -36.70
CA ILE A 328 -4.33 0.12 -37.76
C ILE A 328 -4.28 -1.29 -38.37
N THR A 329 -4.46 -2.33 -37.58
CA THR A 329 -4.54 -3.71 -38.11
C THR A 329 -5.83 -3.93 -38.90
N SER A 330 -6.98 -3.42 -38.47
CA SER A 330 -8.22 -3.52 -39.24
C SER A 330 -8.20 -2.68 -40.52
N SER A 331 -7.59 -1.48 -40.52
CA SER A 331 -7.43 -0.67 -41.72
C SER A 331 -6.46 -1.29 -42.73
N ASN A 332 -5.39 -1.96 -42.27
CA ASN A 332 -4.47 -2.68 -43.14
C ASN A 332 -5.09 -3.96 -43.73
N VAL A 333 -6.02 -4.59 -43.02
CA VAL A 333 -6.81 -5.71 -43.55
C VAL A 333 -7.80 -5.22 -44.61
N HIS A 334 -8.52 -4.12 -44.36
CA HIS A 334 -9.41 -3.54 -45.35
C HIS A 334 -8.70 -2.88 -46.55
N GLN A 335 -7.50 -2.31 -46.40
CA GLN A 335 -6.70 -1.84 -47.56
C GLN A 335 -6.17 -3.00 -48.41
N ASN A 336 -5.90 -4.17 -47.83
CA ASN A 336 -5.54 -5.36 -48.59
C ASN A 336 -6.76 -6.02 -49.27
N GLU A 337 -7.98 -5.77 -48.80
CA GLU A 337 -9.22 -6.22 -49.45
C GLU A 337 -9.77 -5.20 -50.48
N MET A 338 -9.54 -3.89 -50.29
CA MET A 338 -10.01 -2.82 -51.18
C MET A 338 -9.05 -2.48 -52.32
N MET A 339 -7.91 -3.18 -52.47
CA MET A 339 -7.08 -3.08 -53.66
C MET A 339 -7.71 -3.77 -54.89
N SER A 340 -9.05 -3.88 -54.94
CA SER A 340 -9.82 -4.32 -56.11
C SER A 340 -10.88 -3.33 -56.60
N ASP A 341 -11.21 -2.23 -55.91
CA ASP A 341 -12.17 -1.26 -56.44
C ASP A 341 -11.90 0.17 -55.93
N ASP A 342 -11.73 1.09 -56.89
CA ASP A 342 -11.52 2.53 -56.71
C ASP A 342 -12.80 3.23 -56.21
N GLU A 343 -12.81 3.83 -55.01
CA GLU A 343 -13.66 4.99 -54.69
C GLU A 343 -13.05 5.91 -53.60
N PRO A 344 -13.33 7.24 -53.61
CA PRO A 344 -12.50 8.22 -52.93
C PRO A 344 -12.85 8.46 -51.46
N PHE A 345 -11.79 8.66 -50.69
CA PHE A 345 -11.74 9.18 -49.33
C PHE A 345 -12.39 10.58 -49.24
N ASP A 346 -13.52 10.71 -48.54
CA ASP A 346 -13.89 11.95 -47.84
C ASP A 346 -15.18 11.72 -47.02
N LYS A 347 -15.07 11.05 -45.85
CA LYS A 347 -16.18 11.02 -44.88
C LYS A 347 -15.89 10.50 -43.47
N PHE A 348 -14.76 10.79 -42.82
CA PHE A 348 -14.64 10.58 -41.36
C PHE A 348 -13.81 11.69 -40.72
N PRO A 349 -14.37 12.45 -39.75
CA PRO A 349 -14.63 11.90 -38.41
C PRO A 349 -15.87 12.51 -37.72
N VAL A 350 -17.01 11.80 -37.67
CA VAL A 350 -18.17 12.20 -36.83
C VAL A 350 -18.75 11.05 -36.01
N LEU A 351 -18.48 9.79 -36.38
CA LEU A 351 -19.02 8.60 -35.69
C LEU A 351 -18.28 8.22 -34.39
N LEU A 352 -17.19 8.90 -34.03
CA LEU A 352 -16.34 8.52 -32.88
C LEU A 352 -17.02 8.70 -31.50
N TRP A 353 -18.15 9.38 -31.42
CA TRP A 353 -18.83 9.68 -30.14
C TRP A 353 -20.11 8.89 -29.90
N ALA A 354 -20.68 8.23 -30.91
CA ALA A 354 -21.95 7.52 -30.77
C ALA A 354 -21.79 6.12 -30.16
N ASP A 355 -20.69 5.42 -30.44
CA ASP A 355 -20.50 4.03 -30.00
C ASP A 355 -19.90 3.88 -28.59
N LEU A 356 -19.56 5.00 -27.93
CA LEU A 356 -19.08 5.01 -26.55
C LEU A 356 -20.21 5.13 -25.51
N LEU A 357 -21.46 5.25 -25.95
CA LEU A 357 -22.63 5.48 -25.09
C LEU A 357 -23.77 4.45 -25.24
N ASN A 358 -23.56 3.33 -25.94
CA ASN A 358 -24.51 2.21 -26.00
C ASN A 358 -23.93 0.90 -25.48
#